data_AF-A0A9X7HJ21-F1
#
_entry.id   AF-A0A9X7HJ21-F1
#
_cell.length_a   1.000
_cell.length_b   1.000
_cell.length_c   1.000
_cell.angle_alpha   90.00
_cell.angle_beta   90.00
_cell.angle_gamma   90.00
#
_symmetry.space_group_name_H-M   'P 1'
#
loop_
_entity.id
_entity.type
_entity.pdbx_description
1 polymer ?
#
loop_
_entity_poly.entity_id
_entity_poly.type
_entity_poly.pdbx_seq_one_letter_code
_entity_poly.pdbx_strand_id
1 'polypeptide(L)' 'MKNLNKYGPKIRKKRKRTAINNTVEEFQEILSSVHQIVDIRDVSSFAAGHIEKSINIPYKNSFTT' A
#
# COMPACT_ATOMS: atom_id res chain seq x y z
N MET A 1 20.32 -1.97 -6.09
CA MET A 1 20.15 -3.39 -6.49
C MET A 1 21.43 -4.23 -6.42
N LYS A 2 22.62 -3.72 -6.79
CA LYS A 2 23.88 -4.52 -6.83
C LYS A 2 24.23 -5.24 -5.52
N ASN A 3 24.09 -4.57 -4.37
CA ASN A 3 24.34 -5.19 -3.06
C ASN A 3 23.34 -6.31 -2.73
N LEU A 4 22.05 -6.13 -3.00
CA LEU A 4 21.02 -7.16 -2.76
C LEU A 4 21.22 -8.39 -3.67
N ASN A 5 21.63 -8.16 -4.91
CA ASN A 5 21.87 -9.22 -5.89
C ASN A 5 23.14 -10.02 -5.57
N LYS A 6 24.15 -9.42 -4.93
CA LYS A 6 25.39 -10.09 -4.51
C LYS A 6 25.16 -11.16 -3.44
N TYR A 7 24.26 -10.90 -2.49
CA TYR A 7 23.97 -11.82 -1.37
C TYR A 7 22.69 -12.63 -1.59
N GLY A 8 21.98 -12.37 -2.68
CA GLY A 8 20.68 -12.97 -2.99
C GLY A 8 19.52 -12.28 -2.25
N PRO A 9 18.41 -12.00 -2.94
CA PRO A 9 17.22 -11.50 -2.27
C PRO A 9 16.63 -12.56 -1.33
N LYS A 10 16.06 -12.12 -0.21
CA LYS A 10 15.32 -13.01 0.69
C LYS A 10 14.12 -13.62 -0.06
N ILE A 11 13.95 -14.93 0.05
CA ILE A 11 12.77 -15.64 -0.48
C ILE A 11 11.52 -15.11 0.22
N ARG A 12 10.55 -14.62 -0.57
CA ARG A 12 9.28 -14.11 -0.05
C ARG A 12 8.46 -15.27 0.52
N LYS A 13 8.21 -15.22 1.83
CA LYS A 13 7.21 -16.08 2.48
C LYS A 13 5.81 -15.55 2.21
N LYS A 14 4.80 -16.43 2.20
CA LYS A 14 3.39 -16.05 2.08
C LYS A 14 3.05 -15.10 3.23
N ARG A 15 2.66 -13.86 2.89
CA ARG A 15 2.25 -12.86 3.89
C ARG A 15 0.80 -13.09 4.27
N LYS A 16 0.48 -12.93 5.56
CA LYS A 16 -0.91 -12.80 6.00
C LYS A 16 -1.47 -11.51 5.40
N ARG A 17 -2.62 -11.60 4.75
CA ARG A 17 -3.38 -10.44 4.29
C ARG A 17 -4.57 -10.31 5.24
N THR A 18 -4.66 -9.19 5.93
CA THR A 18 -5.85 -8.77 6.63
C THR A 18 -6.68 -7.95 5.66
N ALA A 19 -7.93 -8.35 5.45
CA ALA A 19 -8.93 -7.53 4.82
C ALA A 19 -9.70 -6.81 5.94
N ILE A 20 -9.99 -5.53 5.75
CA ILE A 20 -10.80 -4.74 6.67
C ILE A 20 -12.26 -4.97 6.27
N ASN A 21 -13.13 -5.25 7.23
CA ASN A 21 -14.52 -5.65 6.97
C ASN A 21 -15.48 -4.45 6.82
N ASN A 22 -14.97 -3.32 6.30
CA ASN A 22 -15.72 -2.10 5.96
C ASN A 22 -16.35 -1.31 7.13
N THR A 23 -15.81 -1.40 8.35
CA THR A 23 -16.20 -0.46 9.43
C THR A 23 -15.21 0.71 9.51
N VAL A 24 -15.71 1.89 9.87
CA VAL A 24 -14.88 3.09 9.99
C VAL A 24 -13.97 2.97 11.22
N GLU A 25 -14.47 2.34 12.28
CA GLU A 25 -13.78 2.15 13.55
C GLU A 25 -12.55 1.24 13.40
N GLU A 26 -12.71 0.08 12.74
CA GLU A 26 -11.59 -0.83 12.45
C GLU A 26 -10.52 -0.15 11.58
N PHE A 27 -10.98 0.67 10.62
CA PHE A 27 -10.07 1.44 9.78
C PHE A 27 -9.28 2.47 10.59
N GLN A 28 -9.92 3.20 11.51
CA GLN A 28 -9.25 4.16 12.39
C GLN A 28 -8.24 3.51 13.34
N GLU A 29 -8.57 2.35 13.91
CA GLU A 29 -7.65 1.60 14.77
C GLU A 29 -6.40 1.18 13.98
N ILE A 30 -6.59 0.66 12.76
CA ILE A 30 -5.48 0.25 11.89
C ILE A 30 -4.65 1.48 11.48
N LEU A 31 -5.28 2.61 11.15
CA LEU A 31 -4.58 3.85 10.79
C LEU A 31 -3.58 4.30 11.86
N SER A 32 -3.88 4.07 13.14
CA SER A 32 -2.96 4.41 14.24
C SER A 32 -1.66 3.58 14.22
N SER A 33 -1.70 2.38 13.64
CA SER A 33 -0.59 1.40 13.62
C SER A 33 0.18 1.35 12.29
N VAL A 34 -0.42 1.86 11.21
CA VAL A 34 0.13 1.77 9.86
C VAL A 34 1.12 2.90 9.58
N HIS A 35 2.29 2.56 9.06
CA HIS A 35 3.35 3.51 8.76
C HIS A 35 3.15 4.26 7.43
N GLN A 36 2.51 3.61 6.45
CA GLN A 36 2.28 4.19 5.12
C GLN A 36 1.00 3.64 4.51
N ILE A 37 0.18 4.56 4.01
CA ILE A 37 -1.02 4.24 3.23
C ILE A 37 -0.69 4.47 1.76
N VAL A 38 -0.97 3.46 0.93
CA VAL A 38 -0.82 3.54 -0.52
C VAL A 38 -2.21 3.48 -1.14
N ASP A 39 -2.60 4.55 -1.80
CA ASP A 39 -3.85 4.63 -2.55
C ASP A 39 -3.57 4.28 -4.01
N ILE A 40 -4.21 3.22 -4.50
CA ILE A 40 -4.03 2.70 -5.86
C ILE A 40 -5.10 3.18 -6.85
N ARG A 41 -6.03 4.05 -6.41
CA ARG A 41 -7.06 4.66 -7.25
C ARG A 41 -6.43 5.58 -8.30
N ASP A 42 -7.22 5.94 -9.30
CA ASP A 42 -6.79 6.93 -10.29
C ASP A 42 -6.58 8.31 -9.65
N VAL A 43 -5.81 9.14 -10.35
CA VAL A 43 -5.37 10.45 -9.85
C VAL A 43 -6.57 11.40 -9.60
N SER A 44 -7.62 11.32 -10.43
CA SER A 44 -8.78 12.20 -10.30
C SER A 44 -9.60 11.86 -9.05
N SER A 45 -9.82 10.57 -8.79
CA SER A 45 -10.47 10.09 -7.57
C SER A 45 -9.69 10.43 -6.31
N PHE A 46 -8.35 10.38 -6.36
CA PHE A 46 -7.50 10.77 -5.24
C PHE A 46 -7.54 12.29 -4.98
N ALA A 47 -7.50 13.09 -6.04
CA ALA A 47 -7.55 14.55 -5.94
C ALA A 47 -8.89 15.07 -5.42
N ALA A 48 -10.00 14.40 -5.78
CA ALA A 48 -11.33 14.73 -5.27
C ALA A 48 -11.47 14.48 -3.75
N GLY A 49 -10.68 13.57 -3.20
CA GLY A 49 -10.66 13.26 -1.77
C GLY A 49 -9.80 12.03 -1.47
N HIS A 50 -8.91 12.18 -0.50
CA HIS A 50 -8.00 11.12 -0.07
C HIS A 50 -7.75 11.15 1.43
N ILE A 51 -7.19 10.06 1.95
CA ILE A 51 -6.78 9.95 3.34
C ILE A 51 -5.51 10.76 3.53
N GLU A 52 -5.48 11.63 4.52
CA GLU A 52 -4.30 12.45 4.83
C GLU A 52 -3.05 11.56 4.99
N LYS A 53 -1.89 12.02 4.49
CA LYS A 53 -0.59 11.32 4.52
C LYS A 53 -0.53 10.03 3.67
N SER A 54 -1.58 9.69 2.93
CA SER A 54 -1.50 8.66 1.90
C SER A 54 -0.71 9.14 0.69
N ILE A 55 -0.07 8.19 -0.01
CA ILE A 55 0.56 8.42 -1.30
C ILE A 55 -0.26 7.77 -2.39
N ASN A 56 -0.47 8.47 -3.50
CA ASN A 56 -1.16 7.90 -4.66
C ASN A 56 -0.14 7.23 -5.59
N ILE A 57 -0.28 5.91 -5.77
CA ILE A 57 0.45 5.13 -6.77
C ILE A 57 -0.62 4.41 -7.60
N PRO A 58 -1.18 5.08 -8.64
CA PRO A 58 -2.26 4.50 -9.43
C PRO A 58 -1.88 3.14 -10.01
N TYR A 59 -2.80 2.20 -9.95
CA TYR A 59 -2.60 0.87 -10.51
C TYR A 59 -2.66 0.93 -12.05
N LYS A 60 -1.51 1.19 -12.68
CA LYS A 60 -1.31 1.31 -14.13
C LYS A 60 -0.04 0.58 -14.56
N ASN A 61 0.16 0.45 -15.87
CA ASN A 61 1.28 -0.31 -16.45
C ASN A 61 2.69 0.11 -15.97
N SER A 62 2.85 1.33 -15.47
CA SER A 62 4.08 1.80 -14.83
C SER A 62 4.44 1.06 -13.53
N PHE A 63 3.49 0.35 -12.92
CA PHE A 63 3.63 -0.35 -11.63
C PHE A 63 3.06 -1.78 -11.63
N THR A 64 2.50 -2.26 -12.75
CA THR A 64 2.06 -3.65 -12.89
C THR A 64 3.24 -4.55 -13.28
N THR A 65 3.30 -5.76 -12.74
CA THR A 65 4.28 -6.80 -13.13
C THR A 65 3.54 -8.01 -13.67
#